data_AF-A0A940IVP9-F1
#
_entry.id   AF-A0A940IVP9-F1
#
_cell.length_a   1.000
_cell.length_b   1.000
_cell.length_c   1.000
_cell.angle_alpha   90.00
_cell.angle_beta   90.00
_cell.angle_gamma   90.00
#
_symmetry.space_group_name_H-M   'P 1'
#
loop_
_entity.id
_entity.type
_entity.pdbx_description
1 polymer ?
#
loop_
_entity_poly.entity_id
_entity_poly.type
_entity_poly.pdbx_seq_one_letter_code
_entity_poly.pdbx_strand_id
1 'polypeptide(L)'
;MSTEKQVLSARQIGHVVSLIELNLHRPDEAIRQLEALTEAGEFTHAECYAIRMLLVLDHGDMVQALREASEGNEELELVRERLAHEARGIVEKG
;
A
#
# COMPACT_ATOMS: atom_id res chain seq x y z
N MET A 1 -28.38 2.41 -3.29
CA MET A 1 -27.35 1.65 -4.02
C MET A 1 -26.24 1.40 -3.04
N SER A 2 -26.10 0.15 -2.59
CA SER A 2 -25.05 -0.23 -1.66
C SER A 2 -23.72 -0.13 -2.40
N THR A 3 -22.88 0.82 -2.03
CA THR A 3 -21.47 0.83 -2.40
C THR A 3 -20.85 -0.38 -1.73
N GLU A 4 -20.88 -1.53 -2.40
CA GLU A 4 -20.01 -2.64 -2.03
C GLU A 4 -18.61 -2.06 -2.02
N LYS A 5 -18.02 -1.93 -0.82
CA LYS A 5 -16.62 -1.56 -0.67
C LYS A 5 -15.86 -2.55 -1.54
N GLN A 6 -15.28 -2.08 -2.63
CA GLN A 6 -14.44 -2.91 -3.47
C GLN A 6 -13.18 -3.18 -2.65
N VAL A 7 -13.16 -4.33 -1.98
CA VAL A 7 -12.06 -4.77 -1.13
C VAL A 7 -11.05 -5.47 -2.02
N LEU A 8 -9.79 -5.04 -1.97
CA LEU A 8 -8.69 -5.74 -2.62
C LEU A 8 -8.64 -7.19 -2.13
N SER A 9 -8.44 -8.13 -3.05
CA SER A 9 -8.19 -9.52 -2.67
C SER A 9 -6.89 -9.68 -1.88
N ALA A 10 -6.76 -10.75 -1.10
CA ALA A 10 -5.53 -11.05 -0.35
C ALA A 10 -4.26 -11.04 -1.24
N ARG A 11 -4.40 -11.47 -2.51
CA ARG A 11 -3.31 -11.42 -3.49
C ARG A 11 -2.94 -9.98 -3.86
N GLN A 12 -3.94 -9.16 -4.18
CA GLN A 12 -3.75 -7.75 -4.48
C GLN A 12 -3.14 -6.99 -3.29
N ILE A 13 -3.57 -7.30 -2.07
CA ILE A 13 -2.97 -6.76 -0.83
C ILE A 13 -1.48 -7.13 -0.76
N GLY A 14 -1.12 -8.39 -1.03
CA GLY A 14 0.28 -8.82 -1.08
C GLY A 14 1.11 -8.05 -2.11
N HIS A 15 0.53 -7.76 -3.28
CA HIS A 15 1.16 -6.92 -4.29
C HIS A 15 1.36 -5.48 -3.78
N VAL A 16 0.36 -4.88 -3.15
CA VAL A 16 0.46 -3.52 -2.59
C VAL A 16 1.53 -3.42 -1.51
N VAL A 17 1.62 -4.38 -0.60
CA VAL A 17 2.67 -4.41 0.44
C VAL A 17 4.06 -4.51 -0.21
N SER A 18 4.23 -5.38 -1.20
CA SER A 18 5.51 -5.52 -1.92
C SER A 18 5.89 -4.22 -2.66
N LEU A 19 4.90 -3.51 -3.22
CA LEU A 19 5.11 -2.22 -3.89
C LEU A 19 5.52 -1.14 -2.89
N ILE A 20 4.93 -1.13 -1.69
CA ILE A 20 5.31 -0.20 -0.61
C ILE A 20 6.76 -0.44 -0.21
N GLU A 21 7.14 -1.70 0.10
CA GLU A 21 8.51 -2.07 0.47
C GLU A 21 9.51 -1.68 -0.62
N LEU A 22 9.17 -1.94 -1.89
CA LEU A 22 10.01 -1.56 -3.03
C LEU A 22 10.14 -0.04 -3.15
N ASN A 23 9.06 0.71 -2.95
CA ASN A 23 9.01 2.16 -3.08
C ASN A 23 9.92 2.89 -2.07
N LEU A 24 10.13 2.30 -0.89
CA LEU A 24 11.05 2.85 0.12
C LEU A 24 12.51 2.93 -0.36
N HIS A 25 12.89 2.07 -1.31
CA HIS A 25 14.26 1.97 -1.77
C HIS A 25 14.43 2.34 -3.25
N ARG A 26 13.42 2.05 -4.06
CA ARG A 26 13.45 2.15 -5.53
C ARG A 26 12.06 2.61 -6.05
N PRO A 27 11.69 3.89 -5.83
CA PRO A 27 10.35 4.40 -6.17
C PRO A 27 10.01 4.24 -7.66
N ASP A 28 10.96 4.52 -8.55
CA ASP A 28 10.75 4.35 -10.00
C ASP A 28 10.44 2.89 -10.38
N GLU A 29 11.04 1.92 -9.67
CA GLU A 29 10.80 0.50 -9.91
C GLU A 29 9.44 0.06 -9.38
N ALA A 30 9.02 0.58 -8.23
CA ALA A 30 7.69 0.36 -7.69
C ALA A 30 6.60 0.88 -8.65
N ILE A 31 6.77 2.07 -9.22
CA ILE A 31 5.81 2.61 -10.20
C ILE A 31 5.74 1.74 -11.46
N ARG A 32 6.88 1.31 -12.01
CA ARG A 32 6.90 0.41 -13.18
C ARG A 32 6.25 -0.93 -12.89
N GLN A 33 6.47 -1.49 -11.70
CA GLN A 33 5.87 -2.75 -11.31
C GLN A 33 4.35 -2.63 -11.11
N LEU A 34 3.88 -1.51 -10.57
CA LEU A 34 2.45 -1.21 -10.47
C LEU A 34 1.79 -1.10 -11.84
N GLU A 35 2.44 -0.43 -12.80
CA GLU A 35 1.96 -0.35 -14.19
C GLU A 35 1.87 -1.73 -14.84
N ALA A 36 2.90 -2.56 -14.68
CA ALA A 36 2.90 -3.93 -15.21
C ALA A 36 1.78 -4.81 -14.61
N LEU A 37 1.53 -4.70 -13.29
CA LEU A 37 0.42 -5.41 -12.64
C LEU A 37 -0.95 -4.93 -13.12
N THR A 38 -1.07 -3.63 -13.42
CA THR A 38 -2.28 -3.03 -13.99
C THR A 38 -2.53 -3.53 -15.42
N GLU A 39 -1.48 -3.58 -16.25
CA GLU A 39 -1.54 -4.12 -17.62
C GLU A 39 -1.90 -5.61 -17.64
N ALA A 40 -1.44 -6.37 -16.63
CA ALA A 40 -1.80 -7.77 -16.43
C ALA A 40 -3.24 -7.98 -15.93
N GLY A 41 -3.98 -6.91 -15.62
CA GLY A 41 -5.35 -6.96 -15.10
C GLY A 41 -5.45 -7.28 -13.61
N GLU A 42 -4.34 -7.27 -12.87
CA GLU A 42 -4.34 -7.48 -11.42
C GLU A 42 -4.95 -6.27 -10.68
N PHE A 43 -4.86 -5.08 -11.27
CA PHE A 43 -5.50 -3.86 -10.77
C PHE A 43 -6.30 -3.18 -11.87
N THR A 44 -7.44 -2.62 -11.50
CA THR A 44 -8.19 -1.66 -12.32
C THR A 44 -7.43 -0.34 -12.40
N HIS A 45 -7.77 0.52 -13.36
CA HIS A 45 -7.17 1.86 -13.46
C HIS A 45 -7.45 2.72 -12.21
N ALA A 46 -8.61 2.55 -11.59
CA ALA A 46 -8.97 3.25 -10.35
C ALA A 46 -8.10 2.79 -9.17
N GLU A 47 -7.90 1.47 -9.01
CA GLU A 47 -7.00 0.92 -7.99
C GLU A 47 -5.55 1.33 -8.23
N CYS A 48 -5.07 1.28 -9.48
CA CYS A 48 -3.74 1.75 -9.86
C CYS A 48 -3.52 3.21 -9.47
N TYR A 49 -4.49 4.09 -9.75
CA TYR A 49 -4.41 5.50 -9.36
C TYR A 49 -4.35 5.67 -7.84
N ALA A 50 -5.18 4.94 -7.09
CA ALA A 50 -5.18 4.99 -5.63
C ALA A 50 -3.84 4.51 -5.04
N ILE A 51 -3.27 3.43 -5.58
CA ILE A 51 -1.98 2.90 -5.14
C ILE A 51 -0.86 3.89 -5.51
N ARG A 52 -0.87 4.50 -6.70
CA ARG A 52 0.10 5.55 -7.05
C ARG A 52 0.06 6.71 -6.05
N MET A 53 -1.14 7.17 -5.67
CA MET A 53 -1.28 8.22 -4.68
C MET A 53 -0.68 7.81 -3.33
N LEU A 54 -0.87 6.56 -2.91
CA LEU A 54 -0.27 6.01 -1.69
C LEU A 54 1.27 5.99 -1.76
N LEU A 55 1.85 5.59 -2.89
CA LEU A 55 3.31 5.51 -3.06
C LEU A 55 4.02 6.87 -3.14
N VAL A 56 3.28 7.96 -3.39
CA VAL A 56 3.83 9.33 -3.43
C VAL A 56 3.84 9.98 -2.04
N LEU A 57 3.14 9.42 -1.06
CA LEU A 57 3.14 9.93 0.31
C LEU A 57 4.49 9.68 1.00
N ASP A 58 4.95 10.66 1.79
CA ASP A 58 6.06 10.45 2.71
C ASP A 58 5.70 9.32 3.70
N HIS A 59 6.70 8.58 4.20
CA HIS A 59 6.46 7.38 5.02
C HIS A 59 5.54 7.64 6.22
N GLY A 60 5.63 8.82 6.85
CA GLY A 60 4.72 9.21 7.94
C GLY A 60 3.27 9.35 7.49
N ASP A 61 3.06 10.04 6.37
CA ASP A 61 1.74 10.28 5.78
C ASP A 61 1.12 8.99 5.23
N MET A 62 1.94 8.08 4.68
CA MET A 62 1.51 6.76 4.24
C MET A 62 1.00 5.91 5.41
N VAL A 63 1.75 5.86 6.52
CA VAL A 63 1.34 5.12 7.72
C VAL A 63 0.07 5.72 8.34
N GLN A 64 -0.06 7.06 8.31
CA GLN A 64 -1.27 7.72 8.79
C GLN A 64 -2.48 7.46 7.89
N ALA A 65 -2.32 7.55 6.57
CA ALA A 65 -3.38 7.23 5.61
C ALA A 65 -3.84 5.77 5.74
N LEU A 66 -2.91 4.84 5.95
CA LEU A 66 -3.23 3.44 6.22
C LEU A 66 -3.92 3.27 7.57
N ARG A 67 -3.51 4.00 8.61
CA ARG A 67 -4.16 4.00 9.93
C ARG A 67 -5.62 4.45 9.81
N GLU A 68 -5.87 5.58 9.15
CA GLU A 68 -7.22 6.12 8.93
C GLU A 68 -8.09 5.17 8.09
N ALA A 69 -7.51 4.53 7.08
CA ALA A 69 -8.22 3.53 6.26
C ALA A 69 -8.48 2.20 6.98
N SER A 70 -7.66 1.84 7.97
CA SER A 70 -7.75 0.59 8.74
C SER A 70 -8.70 0.64 9.94
N GLU A 71 -9.21 1.81 10.32
CA GLU A 71 -10.13 1.92 11.45
C GLU A 71 -11.39 1.06 11.22
N GLY A 72 -11.49 -0.03 12.01
CA GLY A 72 -12.59 -1.00 11.93
C GLY A 72 -12.38 -2.16 10.94
N ASN A 73 -11.16 -2.41 10.46
CA ASN A 73 -10.83 -3.57 9.63
C ASN A 73 -9.59 -4.31 10.18
N GLU A 74 -9.82 -5.43 10.89
CA GLU A 74 -8.79 -6.26 11.54
C GLU A 74 -7.68 -6.75 10.59
N GLU A 75 -8.00 -7.02 9.31
CA GLU A 75 -6.99 -7.48 8.34
C GLU A 75 -6.01 -6.37 7.96
N LEU A 76 -6.50 -5.12 7.90
CA LEU A 76 -5.67 -3.95 7.63
C LEU A 76 -4.89 -3.49 8.88
N GLU A 77 -5.34 -3.86 10.08
CA GLU A 77 -4.58 -3.62 11.31
C GLU A 77 -3.26 -4.41 11.34
N LEU A 78 -3.23 -5.63 10.80
CA LEU A 78 -2.00 -6.44 10.72
C LEU A 78 -0.97 -5.83 9.76
N VAL A 79 -1.43 -5.31 8.62
CA VAL A 79 -0.58 -4.58 7.66
C VAL A 79 -0.02 -3.30 8.30
N ARG A 80 -0.86 -2.59 9.05
CA ARG A 80 -0.48 -1.41 9.85
C ARG A 80 0.59 -1.74 10.89
N GLU A 81 0.41 -2.80 11.66
CA GLU A 81 1.37 -3.19 12.71
C GLU A 81 2.74 -3.54 12.13
N ARG A 82 2.76 -4.25 11.01
CA ARG A 82 4.01 -4.63 10.34
C ARG A 82 4.76 -3.43 9.77
N LEU A 83 4.06 -2.52 9.10
CA LEU A 83 4.66 -1.27 8.60
C LEU A 83 5.15 -0.35 9.74
N ALA A 84 4.39 -0.25 10.83
CA ALA A 84 4.80 0.54 12.00
C ALA A 84 6.03 -0.06 12.70
N HIS A 85 6.16 -1.40 12.71
CA HIS A 85 7.33 -2.08 13.25
C HIS A 85 8.58 -1.81 12.39
N GLU A 86 8.47 -1.89 11.07
CA GLU A 86 9.56 -1.63 10.14
C GLU A 86 10.00 -0.15 10.17
N ALA A 87 9.04 0.79 10.28
CA ALA A 87 9.32 2.22 10.44
C ALA A 87 10.18 2.54 11.67
N ARG A 88 9.90 1.88 12.80
CA ARG A 88 10.67 2.06 14.04
C ARG A 88 12.09 1.51 13.93
N GLY A 89 12.28 0.42 13.18
CA GLY A 89 13.60 -0.15 12.93
C GLY A 89 14.52 0.74 12.08
N ILE A 90 13.95 1.66 11.29
CA ILE A 90 14.70 2.64 10.49
C ILE A 90 15.17 3.82 11.35
N VAL A 91 14.39 4.23 12.35
CA VAL A 91 14.72 5.36 13.26
C VAL A 91 15.81 4.99 14.27
N GLU A 92 15.94 3.72 14.68
CA GLU A 92 16.98 3.27 15.62
C GLU A 92 18.35 3.03 14.98
N LYS A 93 18.46 3.09 13.64
CA LYS A 93 19.72 2.92 12.90
C LYS A 93 20.23 4.20 12.22
N GLY A 94 19.56 5.34 12.45
CA GLY A 94 19.96 6.66 11.96
C GLY A 94 20.82 7.42 12.97
#